data_AF-A0A6J7IID2-F1
#
_entry.id   AF-A0A6J7IID2-F1
#
_cell.length_a   1.000
_cell.length_b   1.000
_cell.length_c   1.000
_cell.angle_alpha   90.00
_cell.angle_beta   90.00
_cell.angle_gamma   90.00
#
_symmetry.space_group_name_H-M   'P 1'
#
loop_
_entity.id
_entity.type
_entity.pdbx_description
1 polymer ?
#
loop_
_entity_poly.entity_id
_entity_poly.type
_entity_poly.pdbx_seq_one_letter_code
_entity_poly.pdbx_strand_id
1 'polypeptide(L)'
;MPIVLLAAGHLKNDGPATLARARIRHPHVRFRFGRDLSIDPRVLEVAEERVSATLADAPVETSGVVVVGRGSSDPDASGDLAKLCRLLSDRRGLPIVEPAWISVAEPRVPDALERCRKLGATTIAVVPFFLFTGILLGRIYEQAAAWAQGHPEMTVRGGPHLGADRRLARVALDRYREGYEGDVRMNCDLCVYRVTLPGYEEKVGLPISLTPHGDGPAGGRRRNRRTTRAPQKAPELVLAQAEEGRGGTRSRVRTGAVGGPGGVAEDAPVAVGIDDLHFAYPDGSEALGGVHLTIREGERVALLGPNGAGKTTLLLHLNGVLQPQRGSVRIGGVELTKKTARDLRRRVGVVFQDPDDQLFMPSIGTDVAFGPANLGLKGDELEERVLASLRTFGLEELRDIAPHQLSLGQRRRAAVAGVLAMEPELMVLDEPSSNLDPAARRELADVIRRLPTTTILVTHDLPYALELCPRAVVIDQGQVVADGPTRQILADEGFMRAHRLELPAGFNPLAA
;
A
#
# COMPACT_ATOMS: atom_id res chain seq x y z
N MET A 1 12.73 29.63 17.18
CA MET A 1 12.64 28.18 16.85
C MET A 1 12.25 28.07 15.38
N PRO A 2 12.94 27.26 14.56
CA PRO A 2 12.56 27.08 13.15
C PRO A 2 11.17 26.44 13.06
N ILE A 3 10.36 26.90 12.12
CA ILE A 3 9.02 26.37 11.83
C ILE A 3 9.09 25.65 10.50
N VAL A 4 8.58 24.43 10.45
CA VAL A 4 8.39 23.68 9.21
C VAL A 4 6.90 23.52 8.98
N LEU A 5 6.39 24.12 7.90
CA LEU A 5 5.02 23.97 7.47
C LEU A 5 4.93 22.80 6.47
N LEU A 6 3.96 21.92 6.67
CA LEU A 6 3.77 20.74 5.85
C LEU A 6 2.48 20.90 5.03
N ALA A 7 2.52 20.45 3.78
CA ALA A 7 1.45 20.65 2.80
C ALA A 7 0.26 19.67 2.94
N ALA A 8 -0.07 19.25 4.16
CA ALA A 8 -1.18 18.34 4.46
C ALA A 8 -1.71 18.58 5.88
N GLY A 9 -3.04 18.72 6.04
CA GLY A 9 -3.69 18.79 7.36
C GLY A 9 -3.57 17.47 8.14
N HIS A 10 -3.43 16.37 7.41
CA HIS A 10 -3.21 15.06 8.00
C HIS A 10 -2.06 14.30 7.31
N LEU A 11 -1.04 13.97 8.08
CA LEU A 11 0.09 13.11 7.70
C LEU A 11 -0.05 11.78 8.46
N LYS A 12 -0.68 10.76 7.86
CA LYS A 12 -0.62 9.39 8.40
C LYS A 12 0.79 8.85 8.16
N ASN A 13 1.35 8.22 9.19
CA ASN A 13 2.60 7.45 9.21
C ASN A 13 3.89 8.22 8.85
N ASP A 14 3.98 8.90 7.72
CA ASP A 14 5.23 9.49 7.21
C ASP A 14 5.72 10.68 8.02
N GLY A 15 4.83 11.59 8.39
CA GLY A 15 5.17 12.75 9.23
C GLY A 15 5.67 12.29 10.60
N PRO A 16 4.85 11.56 11.39
CA PRO A 16 5.25 10.98 12.67
C PRO A 16 6.50 10.10 12.61
N ALA A 17 6.59 9.17 11.65
CA ALA A 17 7.75 8.28 11.52
C ALA A 17 9.02 9.04 11.13
N THR A 18 8.92 10.03 10.24
CA THR A 18 10.07 10.88 9.89
C THR A 18 10.54 11.70 11.07
N LEU A 19 9.61 12.24 11.87
CA LEU A 19 9.98 12.97 13.09
C LEU A 19 10.58 12.04 14.15
N ALA A 20 10.04 10.83 14.31
CA ALA A 20 10.59 9.82 15.22
C ALA A 20 12.01 9.40 14.82
N ARG A 21 12.25 9.15 13.52
CA ARG A 21 13.59 8.89 12.97
C ARG A 21 14.53 10.07 13.20
N ALA A 22 14.06 11.30 13.01
CA ALA A 22 14.86 12.51 13.25
C ALA A 22 15.22 12.68 14.74
N ARG A 23 14.29 12.38 15.66
CA ARG A 23 14.55 12.36 17.12
C ARG A 23 15.61 11.35 17.50
N ILE A 24 15.57 10.13 16.93
CA ILE A 24 16.57 9.08 17.16
C ILE A 24 17.94 9.51 16.62
N ARG A 25 17.98 10.05 15.39
CA ARG A 25 19.22 10.48 14.73
C ARG A 25 19.85 11.73 15.37
N HIS A 26 19.04 12.61 15.95
CA HIS A 26 19.47 13.88 16.53
C HIS A 26 18.92 14.06 17.95
N PRO A 27 19.43 13.31 18.94
CA PRO A 27 18.85 13.28 20.31
C PRO A 27 18.97 14.61 21.07
N HIS A 28 19.86 15.50 20.63
CA HIS A 28 20.03 16.85 21.19
C HIS A 28 19.04 17.88 20.61
N VAL A 29 18.29 17.52 19.55
CA VAL A 29 17.31 18.40 18.91
C VAL A 29 15.90 18.02 19.38
N ARG A 30 15.15 19.00 19.89
CA ARG A 30 13.75 18.81 20.29
C ARG A 30 12.83 19.10 19.13
N PHE A 31 11.97 18.14 18.81
CA PHE A 31 10.95 18.27 17.77
C PHE A 31 9.55 18.26 18.39
N ARG A 32 8.67 19.17 17.96
CA ARG A 32 7.27 19.26 18.39
C ARG A 32 6.35 19.27 17.18
N PHE A 33 5.23 18.56 17.27
CA PHE A 33 4.15 18.70 16.29
C PHE A 33 3.27 19.87 16.69
N GLY A 34 2.97 20.74 15.72
CA GLY A 34 1.92 21.74 15.84
C GLY A 34 0.62 21.18 15.28
N ARG A 35 -0.50 21.77 15.71
CA ARG A 35 -1.79 21.57 15.05
C ARG A 35 -1.75 22.21 13.66
N ASP A 36 -2.49 21.64 12.72
CA ASP A 36 -2.70 22.25 11.41
C ASP A 36 -3.55 23.53 11.53
N LEU A 37 -3.80 24.22 10.42
CA LEU A 37 -4.64 25.42 10.47
C LEU A 37 -6.08 25.08 10.91
N SER A 38 -6.57 23.89 10.53
CA SER A 38 -7.91 23.37 10.78
C SER A 38 -9.02 24.34 10.35
N ILE A 39 -10.28 24.02 10.69
CA ILE A 39 -11.43 24.91 10.53
C ILE A 39 -11.43 25.99 11.62
N ASP A 40 -10.55 26.97 11.47
CA ASP A 40 -10.53 28.19 12.27
C ASP A 40 -11.47 29.25 11.64
N PRO A 41 -12.25 30.01 12.42
CA PRO A 41 -13.12 31.07 11.89
C PRO A 41 -12.40 32.04 10.94
N ARG A 42 -11.13 32.34 11.22
CA ARG A 42 -10.30 33.20 10.37
C ARG A 42 -9.93 32.57 9.04
N VAL A 43 -9.78 31.23 9.00
CA VAL A 43 -9.57 30.49 7.74
C VAL A 43 -10.84 30.52 6.90
N LEU A 44 -11.99 30.32 7.56
CA LEU A 44 -13.30 30.39 6.90
C LEU A 44 -13.58 31.78 6.32
N GLU A 45 -13.32 32.85 7.08
CA GLU A 45 -13.45 34.24 6.59
C GLU A 45 -12.60 34.50 5.34
N VAL A 46 -11.35 34.05 5.32
CA VAL A 46 -10.49 34.22 4.15
C VAL A 46 -11.04 33.42 2.97
N ALA A 47 -11.46 32.17 3.17
CA ALA A 47 -12.06 31.36 2.12
C ALA A 47 -13.34 32.01 1.55
N GLU A 48 -14.19 32.53 2.42
CA GLU A 48 -15.40 33.27 2.07
C GLU A 48 -15.10 34.52 1.23
N GLU A 49 -14.05 35.26 1.56
CA GLU A 49 -13.64 36.42 0.76
C GLU A 49 -13.13 36.02 -0.61
N ARG A 50 -12.36 34.93 -0.73
CA ARG A 50 -11.89 34.41 -2.03
C ARG A 50 -13.07 33.96 -2.88
N VAL A 51 -14.04 33.27 -2.29
CA VAL A 51 -15.28 32.85 -2.96
C VAL A 51 -16.08 34.06 -3.42
N SER A 52 -16.35 35.04 -2.54
CA SER A 52 -17.11 36.23 -2.91
C SER A 52 -16.41 37.09 -3.96
N ALA A 53 -15.10 37.24 -3.88
CA ALA A 53 -14.35 37.96 -4.91
C ALA A 53 -14.44 37.28 -6.29
N THR A 54 -14.56 35.95 -6.30
CA THR A 54 -14.65 35.15 -7.54
C THR A 54 -16.06 35.15 -8.12
N LEU A 55 -17.08 35.02 -7.27
CA LEU A 55 -18.47 35.15 -7.68
C LEU A 55 -18.81 36.57 -8.11
N ALA A 56 -18.18 37.58 -7.49
CA ALA A 56 -18.37 39.00 -7.74
C ALA A 56 -19.86 39.41 -7.71
N ASP A 57 -20.46 39.60 -8.87
CA ASP A 57 -21.83 40.04 -9.12
C ASP A 57 -22.82 38.89 -9.42
N ALA A 58 -22.37 37.64 -9.41
CA ALA A 58 -23.21 36.49 -9.76
C ALA A 58 -24.34 36.25 -8.72
N PRO A 59 -25.58 35.93 -9.17
CA PRO A 59 -26.70 35.63 -8.28
C PRO A 59 -26.42 34.38 -7.43
N VAL A 60 -26.61 34.48 -6.11
CA VAL A 60 -26.27 33.42 -5.15
C VAL A 60 -27.06 32.14 -5.42
N GLU A 61 -28.33 32.26 -5.83
CA GLU A 61 -29.27 31.16 -6.02
C GLU A 61 -28.90 30.25 -7.20
N THR A 62 -28.18 30.81 -8.18
CA THR A 62 -27.74 30.09 -9.39
C THR A 62 -26.22 29.97 -9.48
N SER A 63 -25.53 30.25 -8.38
CA SER A 63 -24.07 30.15 -8.29
C SER A 63 -23.64 28.82 -7.68
N GLY A 64 -22.70 28.16 -8.34
CA GLY A 64 -21.95 27.03 -7.81
C GLY A 64 -20.58 27.47 -7.31
N VAL A 65 -20.07 26.78 -6.28
CA VAL A 65 -18.69 26.97 -5.82
C VAL A 65 -18.00 25.61 -5.78
N VAL A 66 -16.85 25.51 -6.43
CA VAL A 66 -15.97 24.35 -6.36
C VAL A 66 -14.73 24.76 -5.57
N VAL A 67 -14.56 24.19 -4.38
CA VAL A 67 -13.38 24.42 -3.54
C VAL A 67 -12.39 23.28 -3.75
N VAL A 68 -11.19 23.59 -4.25
CA VAL A 68 -10.25 22.58 -4.72
C VAL A 68 -9.09 22.40 -3.76
N GLY A 69 -8.96 21.20 -3.18
CA GLY A 69 -7.81 20.82 -2.35
C GLY A 69 -6.81 19.92 -3.09
N ARG A 70 -5.70 19.59 -2.42
CA ARG A 70 -4.71 18.64 -2.94
C ARG A 70 -5.31 17.25 -3.16
N GLY A 71 -5.94 16.70 -2.12
CA GLY A 71 -6.50 15.34 -2.11
C GLY A 71 -5.44 14.29 -1.79
N SER A 72 -5.80 13.39 -0.89
CA SER A 72 -4.97 12.28 -0.40
C SER A 72 -5.77 10.98 -0.47
N SER A 73 -5.08 9.84 -0.49
CA SER A 73 -5.74 8.54 -0.25
C SER A 73 -6.27 8.41 1.18
N ASP A 74 -5.84 9.28 2.09
CA ASP A 74 -6.36 9.37 3.45
C ASP A 74 -7.66 10.21 3.51
N PRO A 75 -8.81 9.62 3.84
CA PRO A 75 -10.08 10.35 3.93
C PRO A 75 -10.07 11.41 5.05
N ASP A 76 -9.37 11.17 6.17
CA ASP A 76 -9.28 12.13 7.28
C ASP A 76 -8.51 13.38 6.85
N ALA A 77 -7.50 13.22 5.98
CA ALA A 77 -6.75 14.33 5.38
C ALA A 77 -7.59 15.24 4.48
N SER A 78 -8.73 14.72 4.01
CA SER A 78 -9.64 15.42 3.11
C SER A 78 -10.87 15.99 3.84
N GLY A 79 -11.09 15.59 5.10
CA GLY A 79 -12.27 15.93 5.89
C GLY A 79 -12.45 17.43 6.12
N ASP A 80 -11.38 18.17 6.37
CA ASP A 80 -11.46 19.62 6.61
C ASP A 80 -11.95 20.39 5.38
N LEU A 81 -11.54 20.01 4.17
CA LEU A 81 -12.04 20.66 2.96
C LEU A 81 -13.55 20.44 2.82
N ALA A 82 -14.05 19.23 3.12
CA ALA A 82 -15.47 18.92 3.07
C ALA A 82 -16.26 19.69 4.15
N LYS A 83 -15.75 19.76 5.39
CA LYS A 83 -16.33 20.57 6.48
C LYS A 83 -16.40 22.04 6.09
N LEU A 84 -15.33 22.57 5.48
CA LEU A 84 -15.28 23.94 5.01
C LEU A 84 -16.32 24.21 3.91
N CYS A 85 -16.45 23.31 2.93
CA CYS A 85 -17.49 23.42 1.89
C CYS A 85 -18.89 23.48 2.50
N ARG A 86 -19.17 22.62 3.49
CA ARG A 86 -20.45 22.63 4.19
C ARG A 86 -20.69 23.94 4.93
N LEU A 87 -19.70 24.44 5.66
CA LEU A 87 -19.79 25.70 6.38
C LEU A 87 -19.96 26.91 5.44
N LEU A 88 -19.29 26.90 4.28
CA LEU A 88 -19.50 27.92 3.25
C LEU A 88 -20.93 27.91 2.74
N SER A 89 -21.49 26.72 2.47
CA SER A 89 -22.89 26.57 2.04
C SER A 89 -23.85 27.12 3.10
N ASP A 90 -23.70 26.67 4.36
CA ASP A 90 -24.61 27.04 5.46
C ASP A 90 -24.51 28.54 5.82
N ARG A 91 -23.29 29.10 5.88
CA ARG A 91 -23.07 30.49 6.33
C ARG A 91 -23.34 31.54 5.27
N ARG A 92 -23.15 31.21 3.98
CA ARG A 92 -23.40 32.12 2.85
C ARG A 92 -24.73 31.90 2.16
N GLY A 93 -25.48 30.86 2.53
CA GLY A 93 -26.70 30.48 1.81
C GLY A 93 -26.43 30.07 0.36
N LEU A 94 -25.20 29.63 0.05
CA LEU A 94 -24.84 29.13 -1.28
C LEU A 94 -25.43 27.72 -1.43
N PRO A 95 -26.38 27.50 -2.35
CA PRO A 95 -27.08 26.23 -2.46
C PRO A 95 -26.18 25.10 -3.00
N ILE A 96 -25.10 25.46 -3.71
CA ILE A 96 -24.24 24.51 -4.42
C ILE A 96 -22.77 24.81 -4.06
N VAL A 97 -22.20 24.02 -3.16
CA VAL A 97 -20.77 24.08 -2.81
C VAL A 97 -20.19 22.67 -2.82
N GLU A 98 -19.31 22.39 -3.77
CA GLU A 98 -18.70 21.06 -3.99
C GLU A 98 -17.20 21.08 -3.65
N PRO A 99 -16.70 20.09 -2.89
CA PRO A 99 -15.27 19.85 -2.79
C PRO A 99 -14.76 19.17 -4.07
N ALA A 100 -13.51 19.48 -4.46
CA ALA A 100 -12.81 18.75 -5.51
C ALA A 100 -11.33 18.57 -5.18
N TRP A 101 -10.69 17.62 -5.86
CA TRP A 101 -9.30 17.27 -5.58
C TRP A 101 -8.44 17.17 -6.85
N ILE A 102 -7.23 17.71 -6.78
CA ILE A 102 -6.30 17.78 -7.92
C ILE A 102 -5.30 16.60 -7.98
N SER A 103 -5.21 15.76 -6.95
CA SER A 103 -4.18 14.71 -6.81
C SER A 103 -4.72 13.27 -6.78
N VAL A 104 -4.95 12.66 -5.62
CA VAL A 104 -5.30 11.22 -5.52
C VAL A 104 -6.80 11.00 -5.31
N ALA A 105 -7.45 11.87 -4.53
CA ALA A 105 -8.86 11.75 -4.16
C ALA A 105 -9.84 12.16 -5.28
N GLU A 106 -11.10 11.76 -5.12
CA GLU A 106 -12.25 12.06 -5.98
C GLU A 106 -13.41 12.68 -5.20
N PRO A 107 -14.25 13.55 -5.81
CA PRO A 107 -14.24 13.93 -7.24
C PRO A 107 -13.07 14.81 -7.70
N ARG A 108 -12.75 14.73 -9.00
CA ARG A 108 -11.82 15.63 -9.68
C ARG A 108 -12.48 16.97 -9.98
N VAL A 109 -11.68 17.97 -10.38
CA VAL A 109 -12.20 19.31 -10.75
C VAL A 109 -13.30 19.23 -11.81
N PRO A 110 -13.16 18.48 -12.93
CA PRO A 110 -14.23 18.36 -13.93
C PRO A 110 -15.51 17.71 -13.38
N ASP A 111 -15.39 16.72 -12.49
CA ASP A 111 -16.54 16.02 -11.92
C ASP A 111 -17.36 16.94 -11.01
N ALA A 112 -16.69 17.76 -10.20
CA ALA A 112 -17.34 18.74 -9.33
C ALA A 112 -18.02 19.85 -10.16
N LEU A 113 -17.39 20.31 -11.24
CA LEU A 113 -18.00 21.27 -12.17
C LEU A 113 -19.27 20.69 -12.81
N GLU A 114 -19.21 19.44 -13.26
CA GLU A 114 -20.35 18.75 -13.85
C GLU A 114 -21.50 18.55 -12.84
N ARG A 115 -21.18 18.29 -11.56
CA ARG A 115 -22.19 18.26 -10.49
C ARG A 115 -22.84 19.61 -10.28
N CYS A 116 -22.06 20.69 -10.18
CA CYS A 116 -22.61 22.04 -10.04
C CYS A 116 -23.57 22.38 -11.21
N ARG A 117 -23.20 22.03 -12.45
CA ARG A 117 -24.06 22.21 -13.63
C ARG A 117 -25.37 21.43 -13.52
N LYS A 118 -25.30 20.14 -13.16
CA LYS A 118 -26.49 19.29 -12.96
C LYS A 118 -27.40 19.78 -11.84
N LEU A 119 -26.84 20.43 -10.83
CA LEU A 119 -27.59 21.04 -9.73
C LEU A 119 -28.20 22.41 -10.08
N GLY A 120 -27.98 22.91 -11.31
CA GLY A 120 -28.61 24.13 -11.81
C GLY A 120 -27.76 25.40 -11.67
N ALA A 121 -26.46 25.29 -11.38
CA ALA A 121 -25.58 26.45 -11.43
C ALA A 121 -25.46 26.99 -12.86
N THR A 122 -25.44 28.30 -13.01
CA THR A 122 -25.15 29.01 -14.28
C THR A 122 -23.77 29.66 -14.26
N THR A 123 -23.32 30.08 -13.07
CA THR A 123 -21.97 30.59 -12.80
C THR A 123 -21.30 29.70 -11.76
N ILE A 124 -20.06 29.27 -12.00
CA ILE A 124 -19.29 28.45 -11.06
C ILE A 124 -17.98 29.14 -10.70
N ALA A 125 -17.75 29.39 -9.41
CA ALA A 125 -16.46 29.85 -8.89
C ALA A 125 -15.57 28.65 -8.53
N VAL A 126 -14.37 28.58 -9.12
CA VAL A 126 -13.36 27.57 -8.80
C VAL A 126 -12.28 28.19 -7.93
N VAL A 127 -12.22 27.80 -6.65
CA VAL A 127 -11.36 28.44 -5.65
C VAL A 127 -10.37 27.43 -5.06
N PRO A 128 -9.05 27.57 -5.31
CA PRO A 128 -8.06 26.67 -4.73
C PRO A 128 -7.86 26.89 -3.23
N PHE A 129 -7.92 25.82 -2.45
CA PHE A 129 -7.68 25.83 -1.00
C PHE A 129 -6.21 25.52 -0.68
N PHE A 130 -5.32 26.45 -1.07
CA PHE A 130 -3.87 26.33 -0.89
C PHE A 130 -3.28 27.60 -0.26
N LEU A 131 -2.34 27.44 0.66
CA LEU A 131 -1.56 28.55 1.24
C LEU A 131 -0.47 29.08 0.31
N PHE A 132 0.12 28.17 -0.47
CA PHE A 132 1.25 28.46 -1.34
C PHE A 132 0.91 28.21 -2.80
N THR A 133 1.58 28.93 -3.68
CA THR A 133 1.50 28.71 -5.13
C THR A 133 2.29 27.45 -5.56
N GLY A 134 2.13 27.06 -6.81
CA GLY A 134 2.87 25.95 -7.42
C GLY A 134 2.17 25.35 -8.63
N ILE A 135 2.76 24.28 -9.17
CA ILE A 135 2.28 23.60 -10.39
C ILE A 135 0.81 23.13 -10.26
N LEU A 136 0.39 22.74 -9.04
CA LEU A 136 -0.98 22.28 -8.80
C LEU A 136 -2.02 23.36 -9.03
N LEU A 137 -1.75 24.63 -8.73
CA LEU A 137 -2.70 25.72 -8.98
C LEU A 137 -2.93 25.89 -10.49
N GLY A 138 -1.85 25.84 -11.29
CA GLY A 138 -1.95 25.87 -12.75
C GLY A 138 -2.86 24.76 -13.28
N ARG A 139 -2.63 23.53 -12.82
CA ARG A 139 -3.45 22.36 -13.21
C ARG A 139 -4.93 22.51 -12.85
N ILE A 140 -5.26 23.13 -11.72
CA ILE A 140 -6.65 23.38 -11.33
C ILE A 140 -7.34 24.26 -12.37
N TYR A 141 -6.72 25.38 -12.73
CA TYR A 141 -7.28 26.29 -13.70
C TYR A 141 -7.29 25.71 -15.11
N GLU A 142 -6.28 24.94 -15.50
CA GLU A 142 -6.25 24.21 -16.77
C GLU A 142 -7.41 23.22 -16.87
N GLN A 143 -7.66 22.41 -15.83
CA GLN A 143 -8.80 21.48 -15.80
C GLN A 143 -10.14 22.21 -15.86
N ALA A 144 -10.29 23.32 -15.12
CA ALA A 144 -11.50 24.12 -15.14
C ALA A 144 -11.74 24.78 -16.51
N ALA A 145 -10.69 25.33 -17.13
CA ALA A 145 -10.77 25.95 -18.45
C ALA A 145 -11.06 24.92 -19.54
N ALA A 146 -10.42 23.74 -19.50
CA ALA A 146 -10.67 22.65 -20.44
C ALA A 146 -12.12 22.16 -20.36
N TRP A 147 -12.67 22.04 -19.14
CA TRP A 147 -14.08 21.69 -18.96
C TRP A 147 -15.02 22.79 -19.48
N ALA A 148 -14.71 24.06 -19.21
CA ALA A 148 -15.51 25.20 -19.65
C ALA A 148 -15.56 25.35 -21.18
N GLN A 149 -14.49 24.99 -21.90
CA GLN A 149 -14.47 24.96 -23.37
C GLN A 149 -15.53 24.03 -23.97
N GLY A 150 -15.89 22.95 -23.26
CA GLY A 150 -16.95 22.04 -23.64
C GLY A 150 -18.36 22.49 -23.26
N HIS A 151 -18.50 23.56 -22.48
CA HIS A 151 -19.76 24.02 -21.89
C HIS A 151 -19.91 25.55 -22.05
N PRO A 152 -20.08 26.06 -23.28
CA PRO A 152 -20.12 27.50 -23.55
C PRO A 152 -21.30 28.24 -22.89
N GLU A 153 -22.34 27.51 -22.49
CA GLU A 153 -23.47 28.04 -21.71
C GLU A 153 -23.13 28.35 -20.25
N MET A 154 -22.00 27.86 -19.76
CA MET A 154 -21.56 27.97 -18.37
C MET A 154 -20.54 29.08 -18.19
N THR A 155 -20.72 29.89 -17.14
CA THR A 155 -19.70 30.88 -16.74
C THR A 155 -18.80 30.30 -15.64
N VAL A 156 -17.58 29.88 -15.97
CA VAL A 156 -16.61 29.37 -14.99
C VAL A 156 -15.57 30.44 -14.65
N ARG A 157 -15.46 30.82 -13.38
CA ARG A 157 -14.55 31.87 -12.88
C ARG A 157 -13.48 31.26 -11.98
N GLY A 158 -12.20 31.41 -12.35
CA GLY A 158 -11.06 30.99 -11.53
C GLY A 158 -10.74 32.03 -10.46
N GLY A 159 -10.83 31.65 -9.20
CA GLY A 159 -10.62 32.50 -8.04
C GLY A 159 -9.20 32.41 -7.45
N PRO A 160 -8.74 33.43 -6.72
CA PRO A 160 -7.46 33.36 -6.02
C PRO A 160 -7.44 32.24 -4.97
N HIS A 161 -6.31 31.54 -4.86
CA HIS A 161 -6.04 30.67 -3.70
C HIS A 161 -6.07 31.44 -2.38
N LEU A 162 -6.15 30.75 -1.23
CA LEU A 162 -6.12 31.40 0.10
C LEU A 162 -4.96 32.40 0.20
N GLY A 163 -3.75 31.95 -0.17
CA GLY A 163 -2.55 32.76 -0.26
C GLY A 163 -2.10 33.32 1.09
N ALA A 164 -1.20 34.30 1.03
CA ALA A 164 -0.74 35.00 2.23
C ALA A 164 -1.80 35.99 2.73
N ASP A 165 -2.28 35.77 3.96
CA ASP A 165 -3.22 36.66 4.64
C ASP A 165 -2.77 36.83 6.11
N ARG A 166 -2.89 38.05 6.66
CA ARG A 166 -2.48 38.35 8.04
C ARG A 166 -3.23 37.47 9.05
N ARG A 167 -4.49 37.15 8.78
CA ARG A 167 -5.31 36.28 9.64
C ARG A 167 -4.79 34.84 9.61
N LEU A 168 -4.46 34.31 8.43
CA LEU A 168 -3.86 32.96 8.29
C LEU A 168 -2.48 32.89 8.94
N ALA A 169 -1.66 33.93 8.78
CA ALA A 169 -0.38 34.03 9.47
C ALA A 169 -0.57 34.05 11.00
N ARG A 170 -1.62 34.72 11.49
CA ARG A 170 -1.94 34.72 12.92
C ARG A 170 -2.40 33.35 13.40
N VAL A 171 -3.23 32.64 12.65
CA VAL A 171 -3.60 31.25 12.95
C VAL A 171 -2.34 30.40 13.05
N ALA A 172 -1.46 30.45 12.04
CA ALA A 172 -0.20 29.69 12.05
C ALA A 172 0.69 30.00 13.26
N LEU A 173 0.76 31.27 13.68
CA LEU A 173 1.51 31.69 14.87
C LEU A 173 0.84 31.23 16.17
N ASP A 174 -0.49 31.22 16.24
CA ASP A 174 -1.22 30.69 17.38
C ASP A 174 -0.97 29.17 17.49
N ARG A 175 -1.04 28.42 16.37
CA ARG A 175 -0.69 26.97 16.33
C ARG A 175 0.76 26.69 16.69
N TYR A 176 1.68 27.57 16.30
CA TYR A 176 3.08 27.50 16.71
C TYR A 176 3.23 27.67 18.22
N ARG A 177 2.53 28.64 18.83
CA ARG A 177 2.56 28.86 20.29
C ARG A 177 1.98 27.67 21.03
N GLU A 178 0.84 27.14 20.58
CA GLU A 178 0.24 25.91 21.11
C GLU A 178 1.25 24.75 21.10
N GLY A 179 1.93 24.52 19.96
CA GLY A 179 2.95 23.47 19.84
C GLY A 179 4.22 23.72 20.66
N TYR A 180 4.60 24.99 20.86
CA TYR A 180 5.76 25.39 21.65
C TYR A 180 5.52 25.23 23.15
N GLU A 181 4.36 25.67 23.63
CA GLU A 181 3.95 25.61 25.04
C GLU A 181 3.49 24.20 25.45
N GLY A 182 3.15 23.35 24.48
CA GLY A 182 2.70 21.98 24.71
C GLY A 182 1.20 21.86 25.00
N ASP A 183 0.44 22.96 24.83
CA ASP A 183 -1.03 23.02 24.94
C ASP A 183 -1.66 22.80 23.55
N VAL A 184 -1.43 21.63 22.94
CA VAL A 184 -2.04 21.31 21.65
C VAL A 184 -3.43 20.74 21.89
N ARG A 185 -4.47 21.56 21.69
CA ARG A 185 -5.87 21.21 21.97
C ARG A 185 -6.54 20.44 20.84
N MET A 186 -7.28 19.41 21.23
CA MET A 186 -8.11 18.54 20.38
C MET A 186 -9.31 19.28 19.78
N ASN A 187 -9.51 19.19 18.46
CA ASN A 187 -10.80 19.51 17.81
C ASN A 187 -11.31 18.37 16.91
N CYS A 188 -10.91 17.12 17.18
CA CYS A 188 -11.33 15.89 16.48
C CYS A 188 -10.42 15.38 15.34
N ASP A 189 -9.44 16.12 14.83
CA ASP A 189 -8.44 15.60 13.85
C ASP A 189 -7.01 15.44 14.41
N LEU A 190 -6.87 15.47 15.74
CA LEU A 190 -5.60 15.21 16.42
C LEU A 190 -5.59 13.77 16.94
N CYS A 191 -4.96 12.94 16.13
CA CYS A 191 -4.48 11.61 16.48
C CYS A 191 -3.84 11.60 17.89
N VAL A 192 -4.11 10.61 18.74
CA VAL A 192 -3.44 10.47 20.07
C VAL A 192 -1.91 10.44 19.98
N TYR A 193 -1.41 10.18 18.77
CA TYR A 193 -0.01 10.20 18.41
C TYR A 193 0.57 11.60 18.19
N ARG A 194 -0.25 12.66 18.21
CA ARG A 194 0.19 14.05 18.01
C ARG A 194 0.06 14.91 19.25
N VAL A 195 -0.86 14.57 20.16
CA VAL A 195 -1.14 15.35 21.38
C VAL A 195 -1.31 14.45 22.59
N THR A 196 -0.87 14.95 23.75
CA THR A 196 -0.97 14.25 25.03
C THR A 196 -2.43 14.19 25.48
N LEU A 197 -2.98 12.98 25.49
CA LEU A 197 -4.29 12.69 26.08
C LEU A 197 -4.08 12.02 27.44
N PRO A 198 -4.82 12.44 28.49
CA PRO A 198 -4.80 11.75 29.78
C PRO A 198 -5.12 10.26 29.63
N GLY A 199 -4.22 9.38 30.09
CA GLY A 199 -4.34 7.92 29.94
C GLY A 199 -3.78 7.34 28.64
N TYR A 200 -3.21 8.17 27.76
CA TYR A 200 -2.57 7.78 26.51
C TYR A 200 -1.27 8.56 26.25
N GLU A 201 -0.66 9.10 27.30
CA GLU A 201 0.53 9.94 27.23
C GLU A 201 1.71 9.20 26.57
N GLU A 202 1.75 7.87 26.65
CA GLU A 202 2.76 7.01 26.05
C GLU A 202 2.68 6.93 24.53
N LYS A 203 1.53 7.28 23.93
CA LYS A 203 1.31 7.17 22.48
C LYS A 203 1.78 8.37 21.70
N VAL A 204 2.02 9.50 22.37
CA VAL A 204 2.39 10.77 21.73
C VAL A 204 3.74 10.67 21.02
N GLY A 205 3.73 10.91 19.71
CA GLY A 205 4.91 10.85 18.86
C GLY A 205 5.35 9.43 18.48
N LEU A 206 4.60 8.39 18.85
CA LEU A 206 4.80 7.05 18.32
C LEU A 206 4.27 6.97 16.87
N PRO A 207 4.82 6.07 16.04
CA PRO A 207 4.17 5.67 14.80
C PRO A 207 2.77 5.12 15.09
N ILE A 208 1.81 5.43 14.23
CA ILE A 208 0.45 4.88 14.34
C ILE A 208 0.54 3.35 14.13
N SER A 209 -0.01 2.59 15.07
CA SER A 209 -0.28 1.16 14.90
C SER A 209 -1.71 1.03 14.42
N LEU A 210 -1.97 0.20 13.39
CA LEU A 210 -3.28 0.06 12.74
C LEU A 210 -4.37 -0.62 13.60
N THR A 211 -4.12 -0.83 14.90
CA THR A 211 -5.09 -1.37 15.85
C THR A 211 -5.92 -0.24 16.49
N PRO A 212 -7.26 -0.26 16.42
CA PRO A 212 -8.10 0.73 17.10
C PRO A 212 -7.91 0.61 18.62
N HIS A 213 -7.86 1.75 19.31
CA HIS A 213 -7.79 1.78 20.78
C HIS A 213 -9.06 1.18 21.41
N GLY A 214 -8.86 0.27 22.37
CA GLY A 214 -9.92 -0.16 23.27
C GLY A 214 -10.12 0.86 24.38
N ASP A 215 -11.15 1.69 24.24
CA ASP A 215 -11.82 2.25 25.41
C ASP A 215 -12.81 1.20 25.93
N GLY A 216 -12.58 0.70 27.13
CA GLY A 216 -13.58 -0.04 27.88
C GLY A 216 -13.78 0.59 29.25
N PRO A 217 -14.98 1.10 29.59
CA PRO A 217 -15.33 1.36 30.97
C PRO A 217 -15.93 0.09 31.62
N ALA A 218 -15.35 -0.26 32.77
CA ALA A 218 -15.98 -0.92 33.91
C ALA A 218 -16.86 -2.17 33.68
N GLY A 219 -16.25 -3.33 33.93
CA GLY A 219 -16.89 -4.52 34.49
C GLY A 219 -15.84 -5.62 34.60
N GLY A 220 -15.46 -6.17 35.75
CA GLY A 220 -16.03 -6.18 37.08
C GLY A 220 -15.78 -7.57 37.65
N ARG A 221 -14.70 -7.72 38.45
CA ARG A 221 -14.38 -8.88 39.34
C ARG A 221 -14.00 -10.18 38.60
N ARG A 222 -13.05 -11.02 39.05
CA ARG A 222 -12.31 -11.19 40.31
C ARG A 222 -11.15 -12.16 40.06
N ARG A 223 -9.96 -11.83 40.62
CA ARG A 223 -8.93 -12.72 41.23
C ARG A 223 -8.27 -13.80 40.31
N ASN A 224 -6.95 -13.88 40.21
CA ASN A 224 -6.02 -14.01 41.34
C ASN A 224 -4.61 -13.47 41.01
N ARG A 225 -4.05 -12.75 41.98
CA ARG A 225 -2.63 -12.38 42.06
C ARG A 225 -1.76 -13.63 42.21
N ARG A 226 -0.70 -13.75 41.42
CA ARG A 226 0.62 -14.23 41.87
C ARG A 226 1.72 -13.37 41.23
N THR A 227 2.23 -12.46 42.05
CA THR A 227 3.63 -12.01 42.17
C THR A 227 4.47 -11.85 40.89
N THR A 228 4.76 -10.58 40.58
CA THR A 228 5.92 -10.11 39.82
C THR A 228 7.21 -10.81 40.27
N ARG A 229 7.89 -11.51 39.35
CA ARG A 229 9.30 -11.89 39.52
C ARG A 229 10.16 -10.75 38.97
N ALA A 230 11.05 -10.22 39.81
CA ALA A 230 12.13 -9.33 39.42
C ALA A 230 13.03 -10.00 38.35
N PRO A 231 13.71 -9.21 37.47
CA PRO A 231 14.56 -9.76 36.42
C PRO A 231 15.65 -10.64 37.03
N GLN A 232 15.74 -11.90 36.58
CA GLN A 232 16.85 -12.76 36.93
C GLN A 232 18.10 -12.35 36.14
N LYS A 233 19.23 -12.34 36.86
CA LYS A 233 20.58 -12.11 36.34
C LYS A 233 20.89 -13.12 35.24
N ALA A 234 21.40 -12.66 34.10
CA ALA A 234 21.82 -13.53 33.00
C ALA A 234 22.89 -14.54 33.49
N PRO A 235 22.81 -15.82 33.12
CA PRO A 235 23.85 -16.78 33.46
C PRO A 235 25.15 -16.48 32.70
N GLU A 236 26.27 -16.58 33.42
CA GLU A 236 27.64 -16.48 32.92
C GLU A 236 27.94 -17.62 31.93
N LEU A 237 28.41 -17.26 30.73
CA LEU A 237 28.92 -18.18 29.73
C LEU A 237 30.33 -18.65 30.14
N VAL A 238 30.43 -19.90 30.61
CA VAL A 238 31.70 -20.59 30.79
C VAL A 238 32.11 -21.20 29.44
N LEU A 239 33.21 -20.68 28.88
CA LEU A 239 33.87 -21.23 27.69
C LEU A 239 34.57 -22.54 28.06
N ALA A 240 34.04 -23.67 27.57
CA ALA A 240 34.73 -24.95 27.63
C ALA A 240 35.79 -25.04 26.52
N GLN A 241 37.01 -25.37 26.94
CA GLN A 241 38.21 -25.44 26.12
C GLN A 241 38.21 -26.65 25.17
N ALA A 242 38.92 -26.45 24.05
CA ALA A 242 39.22 -27.46 23.06
C ALA A 242 40.24 -28.48 23.58
N GLU A 243 40.03 -29.76 23.28
CA GLU A 243 41.08 -30.77 23.27
C GLU A 243 41.20 -31.41 21.89
N GLU A 244 42.47 -31.58 21.49
CA GLU A 244 42.96 -32.03 20.20
C GLU A 244 42.82 -33.55 20.01
N GLY A 245 42.55 -33.96 18.77
CA GLY A 245 42.63 -35.37 18.35
C GLY A 245 43.02 -35.48 16.88
N ARG A 246 44.27 -35.93 16.64
CA ARG A 246 44.97 -36.04 15.36
C ARG A 246 44.40 -37.12 14.42
N GLY A 247 44.57 -36.93 13.11
CA GLY A 247 44.61 -38.03 12.14
C GLY A 247 44.18 -37.64 10.73
N GLY A 248 45.13 -37.35 9.84
CA GLY A 248 44.85 -36.95 8.46
C GLY A 248 44.55 -38.12 7.52
N THR A 249 43.75 -37.86 6.48
CA THR A 249 43.97 -38.40 5.12
C THR A 249 43.25 -37.50 4.12
N ARG A 250 43.95 -37.06 3.07
CA ARG A 250 43.40 -36.30 1.95
C ARG A 250 42.41 -37.18 1.18
N SER A 251 41.14 -36.79 1.13
CA SER A 251 40.17 -37.35 0.18
C SER A 251 39.20 -36.25 -0.26
N ARG A 252 39.01 -36.15 -1.58
CA ARG A 252 38.06 -35.25 -2.26
C ARG A 252 36.63 -35.58 -1.77
N VAL A 253 36.02 -34.66 -1.02
CA VAL A 253 34.64 -34.81 -0.54
C VAL A 253 33.69 -34.30 -1.62
N ARG A 254 33.02 -35.26 -2.28
CA ARG A 254 31.70 -35.05 -2.89
C ARG A 254 30.77 -34.48 -1.83
N THR A 255 30.18 -33.33 -2.09
CA THR A 255 29.15 -32.71 -1.25
C THR A 255 27.91 -33.61 -1.21
N GLY A 256 27.84 -34.45 -0.19
CA GLY A 256 26.66 -35.21 0.18
C GLY A 256 25.61 -34.29 0.79
N ALA A 257 24.38 -34.49 0.35
CA ALA A 257 23.19 -33.77 0.77
C ALA A 257 23.03 -33.73 2.29
N VAL A 258 22.75 -32.54 2.82
CA VAL A 258 22.12 -32.35 4.12
C VAL A 258 20.70 -31.85 3.82
N GLY A 259 19.73 -32.76 3.98
CA GLY A 259 18.32 -32.50 3.76
C GLY A 259 17.77 -31.53 4.81
N GLY A 260 17.28 -30.38 4.35
CA GLY A 260 16.33 -29.52 5.05
C GLY A 260 14.95 -29.57 4.36
N PRO A 261 13.85 -29.24 5.05
CA PRO A 261 12.50 -29.44 4.54
C PRO A 261 12.20 -28.40 3.44
N GLY A 262 12.02 -28.87 2.20
CA GLY A 262 11.55 -28.03 1.09
C GLY A 262 12.23 -28.22 -0.27
N GLY A 263 13.09 -29.23 -0.46
CA GLY A 263 13.64 -29.55 -1.78
C GLY A 263 12.61 -30.26 -2.65
N VAL A 264 12.10 -29.59 -3.69
CA VAL A 264 11.39 -30.25 -4.80
C VAL A 264 12.38 -31.20 -5.49
N ALA A 265 11.94 -32.41 -5.86
CA ALA A 265 12.80 -33.37 -6.55
C ALA A 265 13.31 -32.78 -7.88
N GLU A 266 14.57 -33.01 -8.23
CA GLU A 266 15.17 -32.51 -9.51
C GLU A 266 14.41 -33.01 -10.75
N ASP A 267 13.64 -34.09 -10.61
CA ASP A 267 12.83 -34.73 -11.66
C ASP A 267 11.36 -34.27 -11.71
N ALA A 268 10.93 -33.32 -10.86
CA ALA A 268 9.57 -32.81 -10.91
C ALA A 268 9.29 -32.11 -12.27
N PRO A 269 8.07 -32.19 -12.81
CA PRO A 269 7.72 -31.57 -14.08
C PRO A 269 7.96 -30.05 -14.07
N VAL A 270 8.24 -29.49 -15.24
CA VAL A 270 8.43 -28.04 -15.41
C VAL A 270 7.06 -27.34 -15.39
N ALA A 271 6.80 -26.58 -14.33
CA ALA A 271 5.62 -25.75 -14.20
C ALA A 271 5.74 -24.48 -15.04
N VAL A 272 6.91 -23.85 -15.08
CA VAL A 272 7.21 -22.67 -15.90
C VAL A 272 8.55 -22.86 -16.60
N GLY A 273 8.56 -22.74 -17.93
CA GLY A 273 9.77 -22.74 -18.74
C GLY A 273 9.83 -21.50 -19.60
N ILE A 274 10.92 -20.74 -19.50
CA ILE A 274 11.18 -19.52 -20.28
C ILE A 274 12.52 -19.68 -20.98
N ASP A 275 12.51 -19.56 -22.31
CA ASP A 275 13.67 -19.77 -23.16
C ASP A 275 13.92 -18.53 -24.02
N ASP A 276 15.05 -17.83 -23.78
CA ASP A 276 15.54 -16.67 -24.53
C ASP A 276 14.46 -15.59 -24.72
N LEU A 277 13.75 -15.23 -23.65
CA LEU A 277 12.64 -14.28 -23.73
C LEU A 277 13.16 -12.83 -23.85
N HIS A 278 12.75 -12.15 -24.92
CA HIS A 278 12.96 -10.72 -25.11
C HIS A 278 11.65 -9.97 -25.27
N PHE A 279 11.61 -8.76 -24.74
CA PHE A 279 10.47 -7.86 -24.89
C PHE A 279 10.88 -6.39 -24.76
N ALA A 280 10.48 -5.57 -25.73
CA ALA A 280 10.54 -4.12 -25.69
C ALA A 280 9.15 -3.50 -25.82
N TYR A 281 8.89 -2.43 -25.06
CA TYR A 281 7.65 -1.66 -25.18
C TYR A 281 7.63 -0.79 -26.46
N PRO A 282 6.46 -0.32 -26.92
CA PRO A 282 6.35 0.48 -28.14
C PRO A 282 7.14 1.81 -28.13
N ASP A 283 7.50 2.30 -26.94
CA ASP A 283 8.35 3.47 -26.73
C ASP A 283 9.85 3.19 -26.95
N GLY A 284 10.21 1.94 -27.26
CA GLY A 284 11.59 1.49 -27.46
C GLY A 284 12.29 1.03 -26.18
N SER A 285 11.62 1.07 -25.02
CA SER A 285 12.17 0.63 -23.75
C SER A 285 12.29 -0.89 -23.73
N GLU A 286 13.51 -1.43 -23.74
CA GLU A 286 13.76 -2.86 -23.57
C GLU A 286 13.54 -3.26 -22.10
N ALA A 287 12.58 -4.15 -21.86
CA ALA A 287 12.17 -4.55 -20.52
C ALA A 287 12.68 -5.95 -20.13
N LEU A 288 12.88 -6.83 -21.12
CA LEU A 288 13.45 -8.18 -20.94
C LEU A 288 14.43 -8.44 -22.09
N GLY A 289 15.64 -8.91 -21.76
CA GLY A 289 16.74 -9.06 -22.70
C GLY A 289 17.42 -10.43 -22.62
N GLY A 290 16.70 -11.50 -22.97
CA GLY A 290 17.22 -12.88 -23.01
C GLY A 290 17.03 -13.63 -21.69
N VAL A 291 15.84 -13.55 -21.11
CA VAL A 291 15.52 -14.24 -19.86
C VAL A 291 15.40 -15.75 -20.09
N HIS A 292 16.12 -16.52 -19.28
CA HIS A 292 15.98 -17.97 -19.15
C HIS A 292 15.58 -18.31 -17.73
N LEU A 293 14.50 -19.06 -17.56
CA LEU A 293 13.99 -19.42 -16.24
C LEU A 293 13.19 -20.72 -16.28
N THR A 294 13.52 -21.64 -15.39
CA THR A 294 12.79 -22.88 -15.18
C THR A 294 12.32 -22.95 -13.73
N ILE A 295 11.02 -23.17 -13.51
CA ILE A 295 10.40 -23.41 -12.20
C ILE A 295 9.65 -24.73 -12.28
N ARG A 296 9.89 -25.61 -11.32
CA ARG A 296 9.24 -26.93 -11.25
C ARG A 296 7.96 -26.89 -10.43
N GLU A 297 7.10 -27.88 -10.65
CA GLU A 297 5.86 -28.03 -9.90
C GLU A 297 6.11 -28.12 -8.38
N GLY A 298 5.34 -27.34 -7.62
CA GLY A 298 5.45 -27.26 -6.16
C GLY A 298 6.60 -26.36 -5.65
N GLU A 299 7.41 -25.78 -6.54
CA GLU A 299 8.45 -24.83 -6.12
C GLU A 299 7.85 -23.51 -5.65
N ARG A 300 8.48 -22.93 -4.62
CA ARG A 300 8.22 -21.56 -4.15
C ARG A 300 9.45 -20.72 -4.44
N VAL A 301 9.34 -19.81 -5.40
CA VAL A 301 10.45 -19.01 -5.91
C VAL A 301 10.19 -17.53 -5.63
N ALA A 302 11.14 -16.86 -5.01
CA ALA A 302 11.10 -15.41 -4.86
C ALA A 302 11.64 -14.75 -6.14
N LEU A 303 10.90 -13.82 -6.72
CA LEU A 303 11.35 -12.99 -7.83
C LEU A 303 11.74 -11.61 -7.30
N LEU A 304 13.05 -11.36 -7.22
CA LEU A 304 13.63 -10.17 -6.61
C LEU A 304 14.25 -9.26 -7.66
N GLY A 305 14.50 -8.00 -7.31
CA GLY A 305 15.16 -7.04 -8.18
C GLY A 305 14.71 -5.60 -7.93
N PRO A 306 15.45 -4.59 -8.39
CA PRO A 306 15.08 -3.20 -8.23
C PRO A 306 13.81 -2.82 -9.02
N ASN A 307 13.24 -1.65 -8.72
CA ASN A 307 12.15 -1.09 -9.52
C ASN A 307 12.62 -0.86 -10.95
N GLY A 308 11.77 -1.19 -11.93
CA GLY A 308 12.11 -1.10 -13.35
C GLY A 308 12.98 -2.24 -13.88
N ALA A 309 13.29 -3.27 -13.09
CA ALA A 309 14.11 -4.39 -13.54
C ALA A 309 13.46 -5.32 -14.58
N GLY A 310 12.15 -5.21 -14.83
CA GLY A 310 11.40 -6.10 -15.74
C GLY A 310 10.54 -7.16 -15.05
N LYS A 311 10.49 -7.21 -13.70
CA LYS A 311 9.68 -8.18 -12.93
C LYS A 311 8.21 -8.19 -13.35
N THR A 312 7.54 -7.02 -13.34
CA THR A 312 6.14 -6.90 -13.75
C THR A 312 5.94 -7.31 -15.21
N THR A 313 6.87 -6.95 -16.10
CA THR A 313 6.83 -7.36 -17.51
C THR A 313 6.90 -8.88 -17.62
N LEU A 314 7.75 -9.56 -16.84
CA LEU A 314 7.80 -11.02 -16.78
C LEU A 314 6.48 -11.62 -16.29
N LEU A 315 5.88 -11.07 -15.22
CA LEU A 315 4.58 -11.53 -14.70
C LEU A 315 3.46 -11.42 -15.74
N LEU A 316 3.46 -10.34 -16.53
CA LEU A 316 2.49 -10.14 -17.62
C LEU A 316 2.67 -11.12 -18.78
N HIS A 317 3.85 -11.70 -18.96
CA HIS A 317 4.02 -12.83 -19.87
C HIS A 317 3.45 -14.11 -19.26
N LEU A 318 3.70 -14.35 -17.96
CA LEU A 318 3.17 -15.54 -17.28
C LEU A 318 1.63 -15.61 -17.31
N ASN A 319 0.93 -14.50 -17.14
CA ASN A 319 -0.54 -14.49 -17.26
C ASN A 319 -1.05 -14.31 -18.71
N GLY A 320 -0.16 -14.32 -19.70
CA GLY A 320 -0.49 -14.21 -21.13
C GLY A 320 -1.14 -12.88 -21.53
N VAL A 321 -0.93 -11.79 -20.78
CA VAL A 321 -1.30 -10.43 -21.19
C VAL A 321 -0.35 -9.94 -22.28
N LEU A 322 0.96 -10.18 -22.10
CA LEU A 322 1.98 -9.92 -23.11
C LEU A 322 2.32 -11.21 -23.87
N GLN A 323 2.78 -11.04 -25.11
CA GLN A 323 3.27 -12.13 -25.95
C GLN A 323 4.78 -11.97 -26.12
N PRO A 324 5.56 -13.07 -26.11
CA PRO A 324 6.98 -13.00 -26.43
C PRO A 324 7.20 -12.37 -27.80
N GLN A 325 8.13 -11.41 -27.89
CA GLN A 325 8.59 -10.89 -29.18
C GLN A 325 9.67 -11.80 -29.78
N ARG A 326 10.47 -12.41 -28.90
CA ARG A 326 11.44 -13.46 -29.19
C ARG A 326 11.51 -14.41 -27.99
N GLY A 327 11.88 -15.66 -28.24
CA GLY A 327 11.90 -16.72 -27.24
C GLY A 327 10.54 -17.36 -27.05
N SER A 328 10.41 -18.17 -26.00
CA SER A 328 9.17 -18.85 -25.66
C SER A 328 8.91 -18.85 -24.15
N VAL A 329 7.62 -18.94 -23.81
CA VAL A 329 7.14 -19.10 -22.43
C VAL A 329 6.20 -20.29 -22.43
N ARG A 330 6.41 -21.23 -21.51
CA ARG A 330 5.62 -22.45 -21.35
C ARG A 330 5.15 -22.56 -19.91
N ILE A 331 3.88 -22.91 -19.70
CA ILE A 331 3.29 -23.10 -18.37
C ILE A 331 2.50 -24.40 -18.37
N GLY A 332 2.79 -25.32 -17.45
CA GLY A 332 2.17 -26.64 -17.42
C GLY A 332 2.34 -27.41 -18.74
N GLY A 333 3.49 -27.22 -19.40
CA GLY A 333 3.78 -27.79 -20.73
C GLY A 333 3.10 -27.09 -21.92
N VAL A 334 2.25 -26.09 -21.70
CA VAL A 334 1.57 -25.33 -22.76
C VAL A 334 2.35 -24.07 -23.12
N GLU A 335 2.73 -23.94 -24.39
CA GLU A 335 3.41 -22.74 -24.90
C GLU A 335 2.45 -21.54 -25.04
N LEU A 336 2.93 -20.36 -24.66
CA LEU A 336 2.22 -19.10 -24.76
C LEU A 336 2.17 -18.60 -26.20
N THR A 337 0.96 -18.62 -26.74
CA THR A 337 0.62 -18.08 -28.05
C THR A 337 -0.71 -17.33 -27.94
N LYS A 338 -1.07 -16.56 -28.98
CA LYS A 338 -2.39 -15.90 -29.04
C LYS A 338 -3.57 -16.87 -28.89
N LYS A 339 -3.42 -18.13 -29.31
CA LYS A 339 -4.47 -19.15 -29.24
C LYS A 339 -4.57 -19.77 -27.86
N THR A 340 -3.45 -19.93 -27.17
CA THR A 340 -3.35 -20.60 -25.86
C THR A 340 -3.43 -19.63 -24.67
N ALA A 341 -3.27 -18.32 -24.89
CA ALA A 341 -3.30 -17.31 -23.82
C ALA A 341 -4.55 -17.38 -22.92
N ARG A 342 -5.72 -17.70 -23.49
CA ARG A 342 -6.95 -17.87 -22.69
C ARG A 342 -6.88 -19.09 -21.77
N ASP A 343 -6.32 -20.20 -22.24
CA ASP A 343 -6.15 -21.41 -21.43
C ASP A 343 -5.13 -21.18 -20.32
N LEU A 344 -4.02 -20.53 -20.65
CA LEU A 344 -2.97 -20.17 -19.70
C LEU A 344 -3.47 -19.27 -18.56
N ARG A 345 -4.36 -18.32 -18.84
CA ARG A 345 -5.01 -17.48 -17.80
C ARG A 345 -5.85 -18.27 -16.81
N ARG A 346 -6.29 -19.50 -17.15
CA ARG A 346 -7.00 -20.39 -16.21
C ARG A 346 -6.03 -21.13 -15.30
N ARG A 347 -4.82 -21.42 -15.82
CA ARG A 347 -3.77 -22.13 -15.09
C ARG A 347 -2.95 -21.21 -14.18
N VAL A 348 -2.91 -19.91 -14.48
CA VAL A 348 -2.14 -18.92 -13.74
C VAL A 348 -3.06 -18.00 -12.94
N GLY A 349 -2.97 -18.10 -11.62
CA GLY A 349 -3.61 -17.17 -10.69
C GLY A 349 -2.66 -16.02 -10.33
N VAL A 350 -3.11 -14.77 -10.45
CA VAL A 350 -2.31 -13.59 -10.08
C VAL A 350 -3.01 -12.83 -8.97
N VAL A 351 -2.29 -12.56 -7.89
CA VAL A 351 -2.71 -11.66 -6.81
C VAL A 351 -1.92 -10.36 -6.94
N PHE A 352 -2.61 -9.26 -7.20
CA PHE A 352 -2.01 -7.94 -7.40
C PHE A 352 -1.56 -7.28 -6.08
N GLN A 353 -0.76 -6.21 -6.17
CA GLN A 353 -0.27 -5.47 -5.00
C GLN A 353 -1.37 -4.85 -4.14
N ASP A 354 -2.42 -4.27 -4.75
CA ASP A 354 -3.55 -3.70 -4.01
C ASP A 354 -4.73 -4.68 -4.04
N PRO A 355 -5.23 -5.16 -2.87
CA PRO A 355 -6.43 -6.00 -2.87
C PRO A 355 -7.68 -5.27 -3.38
N ASP A 356 -7.72 -3.94 -3.31
CA ASP A 356 -8.87 -3.15 -3.77
C ASP A 356 -8.95 -3.10 -5.32
N ASP A 357 -7.85 -3.41 -6.02
CA ASP A 357 -7.84 -3.61 -7.49
C ASP A 357 -8.49 -4.96 -7.90
N GLN A 358 -8.72 -5.87 -6.95
CA GLN A 358 -9.19 -7.23 -7.22
C GLN A 358 -10.54 -7.56 -6.57
N LEU A 359 -10.85 -6.99 -5.41
CA LEU A 359 -12.12 -7.21 -4.70
C LEU A 359 -13.18 -6.20 -5.18
N PHE A 360 -14.19 -6.67 -5.89
CA PHE A 360 -15.22 -5.80 -6.51
C PHE A 360 -16.66 -6.30 -6.32
N MET A 361 -16.86 -7.49 -5.76
CA MET A 361 -18.20 -8.05 -5.55
C MET A 361 -18.83 -7.55 -4.24
N PRO A 362 -20.18 -7.60 -4.11
CA PRO A 362 -20.89 -7.11 -2.93
C PRO A 362 -20.53 -7.79 -1.61
N SER A 363 -20.05 -9.04 -1.67
CA SER A 363 -19.58 -9.80 -0.51
C SER A 363 -18.35 -10.63 -0.84
N ILE A 364 -17.56 -10.99 0.17
CA ILE A 364 -16.37 -11.83 -0.01
C ILE A 364 -16.71 -13.20 -0.58
N GLY A 365 -17.82 -13.80 -0.16
CA GLY A 365 -18.29 -15.07 -0.71
C GLY A 365 -18.58 -14.98 -2.20
N THR A 366 -19.20 -13.88 -2.65
CA THR A 366 -19.47 -13.66 -4.08
C THR A 366 -18.22 -13.30 -4.88
N ASP A 367 -17.24 -12.63 -4.24
CA ASP A 367 -15.93 -12.34 -4.83
C ASP A 367 -15.11 -13.61 -5.07
N VAL A 368 -15.01 -14.47 -4.04
CA VAL A 368 -14.32 -15.77 -4.14
C VAL A 368 -15.03 -16.70 -5.13
N ALA A 369 -16.36 -16.63 -5.25
CA ALA A 369 -17.13 -17.40 -6.22
C ALA A 369 -16.92 -16.95 -7.68
N PHE A 370 -16.48 -15.70 -7.91
CA PHE A 370 -16.46 -15.10 -9.24
C PHE A 370 -15.60 -15.88 -10.23
N GLY A 371 -14.37 -16.21 -9.85
CA GLY A 371 -13.44 -16.98 -10.69
C GLY A 371 -13.97 -18.37 -11.06
N PRO A 372 -14.26 -19.23 -10.06
CA PRO A 372 -14.79 -20.58 -10.28
C PRO A 372 -16.11 -20.62 -11.07
N ALA A 373 -17.03 -19.68 -10.82
CA ALA A 373 -18.27 -19.58 -11.57
C ALA A 373 -18.03 -19.28 -13.06
N ASN A 374 -17.06 -18.40 -13.37
CA ASN A 374 -16.65 -18.10 -14.75
C ASN A 374 -15.91 -19.27 -15.43
N LEU A 375 -15.36 -20.20 -14.66
CA LEU A 375 -14.82 -21.47 -15.16
C LEU A 375 -15.89 -22.55 -15.38
N GLY A 376 -17.12 -22.30 -14.95
CA GLY A 376 -18.28 -23.15 -15.22
C GLY A 376 -18.82 -23.93 -14.01
N LEU A 377 -18.22 -23.78 -12.82
CA LEU A 377 -18.71 -24.41 -11.59
C LEU A 377 -20.06 -23.78 -11.18
N LYS A 378 -20.99 -24.62 -10.71
CA LYS A 378 -22.35 -24.21 -10.31
C LYS A 378 -22.88 -25.04 -9.15
N GLY A 379 -23.92 -24.53 -8.49
CA GLY A 379 -24.63 -25.25 -7.43
C GLY A 379 -23.73 -25.60 -6.25
N ASP A 380 -23.94 -26.80 -5.69
CA ASP A 380 -23.25 -27.26 -4.48
C ASP A 380 -21.73 -27.37 -4.65
N GLU A 381 -21.24 -27.67 -5.86
CA GLU A 381 -19.80 -27.75 -6.15
C GLU A 381 -19.12 -26.38 -6.05
N LEU A 382 -19.76 -25.33 -6.58
CA LEU A 382 -19.27 -23.96 -6.45
C LEU A 382 -19.25 -23.53 -4.98
N GLU A 383 -20.31 -23.86 -4.26
CA GLU A 383 -20.47 -23.55 -2.85
C GLU A 383 -19.39 -24.21 -1.99
N GLU A 384 -19.16 -25.50 -2.20
CA GLU A 384 -18.11 -26.25 -1.51
C GLU A 384 -16.72 -25.68 -1.81
N ARG A 385 -16.45 -25.31 -3.08
CA ARG A 385 -15.20 -24.67 -3.49
C ARG A 385 -14.96 -23.35 -2.78
N VAL A 386 -15.97 -22.49 -2.74
CA VAL A 386 -15.90 -21.17 -2.10
C VAL A 386 -15.66 -21.33 -0.61
N LEU A 387 -16.45 -22.18 0.05
CA LEU A 387 -16.29 -22.43 1.47
C LEU A 387 -14.90 -22.98 1.77
N ALA A 388 -14.43 -24.01 1.05
CA ALA A 388 -13.10 -24.58 1.22
C ALA A 388 -11.98 -23.53 1.12
N SER A 389 -12.06 -22.64 0.13
CA SER A 389 -11.08 -21.56 -0.01
C SER A 389 -11.15 -20.59 1.17
N LEU A 390 -12.35 -20.13 1.56
CA LEU A 390 -12.52 -19.25 2.72
C LEU A 390 -11.99 -19.88 4.02
N ARG A 391 -12.13 -21.20 4.19
CA ARG A 391 -11.58 -21.94 5.35
C ARG A 391 -10.07 -21.87 5.43
N THR A 392 -9.39 -22.11 4.30
CA THR A 392 -7.92 -22.07 4.22
C THR A 392 -7.37 -20.72 4.68
N PHE A 393 -8.14 -19.64 4.47
CA PHE A 393 -7.77 -18.30 4.88
C PHE A 393 -8.44 -17.82 6.18
N GLY A 394 -9.24 -18.63 6.86
CA GLY A 394 -9.94 -18.26 8.09
C GLY A 394 -10.94 -17.10 7.89
N LEU A 395 -11.67 -17.11 6.78
CA LEU A 395 -12.63 -16.07 6.37
C LEU A 395 -14.08 -16.56 6.28
N GLU A 396 -14.37 -17.78 6.73
CA GLU A 396 -15.70 -18.40 6.66
C GLU A 396 -16.81 -17.52 7.27
N GLU A 397 -16.56 -17.00 8.46
CA GLU A 397 -17.51 -16.14 9.19
C GLU A 397 -17.69 -14.76 8.55
N LEU A 398 -16.79 -14.39 7.64
CA LEU A 398 -16.78 -13.09 6.95
C LEU A 398 -17.33 -13.18 5.52
N ARG A 399 -17.88 -14.34 5.15
CA ARG A 399 -18.37 -14.60 3.80
C ARG A 399 -19.34 -13.55 3.28
N ASP A 400 -20.30 -13.14 4.10
CA ASP A 400 -21.37 -12.22 3.69
C ASP A 400 -21.02 -10.74 3.93
N ILE A 401 -19.79 -10.47 4.37
CA ILE A 401 -19.29 -9.13 4.64
C ILE A 401 -18.84 -8.47 3.34
N ALA A 402 -19.07 -7.16 3.21
CA ALA A 402 -18.62 -6.40 2.05
C ALA A 402 -17.10 -6.12 2.14
N PRO A 403 -16.35 -6.14 1.02
CA PRO A 403 -14.89 -5.96 1.04
C PRO A 403 -14.39 -4.73 1.79
N HIS A 404 -15.07 -3.58 1.64
CA HIS A 404 -14.70 -2.33 2.31
C HIS A 404 -14.84 -2.36 3.85
N GLN A 405 -15.54 -3.35 4.41
CA GLN A 405 -15.71 -3.54 5.85
C GLN A 405 -14.61 -4.42 6.46
N LEU A 406 -13.81 -5.11 5.64
CA LEU A 406 -12.70 -5.93 6.09
C LEU A 406 -11.49 -5.08 6.45
N SER A 407 -10.65 -5.59 7.36
CA SER A 407 -9.29 -5.07 7.55
C SER A 407 -8.42 -5.31 6.31
N LEU A 408 -7.33 -4.56 6.14
CA LEU A 408 -6.43 -4.75 4.99
C LEU A 408 -5.86 -6.17 4.91
N GLY A 409 -5.50 -6.77 6.05
CA GLY A 409 -5.03 -8.16 6.10
C GLY A 409 -6.11 -9.17 5.71
N GLN A 410 -7.36 -8.95 6.12
CA GLN A 410 -8.50 -9.76 5.70
C GLN A 410 -8.78 -9.61 4.19
N ARG A 411 -8.72 -8.38 3.65
CA ARG A 411 -8.83 -8.15 2.20
C ARG A 411 -7.73 -8.85 1.42
N ARG A 412 -6.50 -8.83 1.92
CA ARG A 412 -5.37 -9.55 1.30
C ARG A 412 -5.63 -11.05 1.26
N ARG A 413 -6.04 -11.63 2.39
CA ARG A 413 -6.41 -13.05 2.48
C ARG A 413 -7.58 -13.39 1.55
N ALA A 414 -8.58 -12.52 1.44
CA ALA A 414 -9.72 -12.71 0.55
C ALA A 414 -9.30 -12.68 -0.93
N ALA A 415 -8.41 -11.77 -1.32
CA ALA A 415 -7.88 -11.71 -2.68
C ALA A 415 -7.12 -12.98 -3.06
N VAL A 416 -6.28 -13.50 -2.14
CA VAL A 416 -5.59 -14.78 -2.36
C VAL A 416 -6.59 -15.95 -2.38
N ALA A 417 -7.63 -15.92 -1.52
CA ALA A 417 -8.68 -16.94 -1.50
C ALA A 417 -9.46 -17.01 -2.83
N GLY A 418 -9.80 -15.87 -3.42
CA GLY A 418 -10.48 -15.82 -4.71
C GLY A 418 -9.63 -16.42 -5.83
N VAL A 419 -8.33 -16.15 -5.80
CA VAL A 419 -7.39 -16.74 -6.77
C VAL A 419 -7.22 -18.24 -6.54
N LEU A 420 -7.05 -18.68 -5.29
CA LEU A 420 -6.89 -20.09 -4.94
C LEU A 420 -8.13 -20.92 -5.27
N ALA A 421 -9.33 -20.34 -5.14
CA ALA A 421 -10.58 -21.03 -5.45
C ALA A 421 -10.66 -21.50 -6.92
N MET A 422 -9.92 -20.85 -7.83
CA MET A 422 -9.79 -21.26 -9.23
C MET A 422 -8.91 -22.51 -9.42
N GLU A 423 -8.23 -22.99 -8.37
CA GLU A 423 -7.24 -24.08 -8.41
C GLU A 423 -6.17 -23.89 -9.50
N PRO A 424 -5.42 -22.77 -9.47
CA PRO A 424 -4.38 -22.53 -10.47
C PRO A 424 -3.23 -23.54 -10.32
N GLU A 425 -2.58 -23.89 -11.44
CA GLU A 425 -1.33 -24.65 -11.47
C GLU A 425 -0.14 -23.81 -10.99
N LEU A 426 -0.20 -22.49 -11.25
CA LEU A 426 0.80 -21.50 -10.86
C LEU A 426 0.13 -20.31 -10.17
N MET A 427 0.60 -19.96 -8.99
CA MET A 427 0.20 -18.75 -8.29
C MET A 427 1.31 -17.70 -8.32
N VAL A 428 0.96 -16.48 -8.70
CA VAL A 428 1.85 -15.32 -8.70
C VAL A 428 1.34 -14.35 -7.64
N LEU A 429 2.18 -14.04 -6.67
CA LEU A 429 1.87 -13.10 -5.59
C LEU A 429 2.73 -11.85 -5.76
N ASP A 430 2.11 -10.73 -6.13
CA ASP A 430 2.80 -9.44 -6.28
C ASP A 430 2.67 -8.62 -4.99
N GLU A 431 3.77 -8.48 -4.26
CA GLU A 431 3.88 -7.75 -2.99
C GLU A 431 2.79 -8.11 -1.95
N PRO A 432 2.56 -9.40 -1.64
CA PRO A 432 1.47 -9.85 -0.77
C PRO A 432 1.56 -9.32 0.66
N SER A 433 2.76 -9.06 1.18
CA SER A 433 2.97 -8.57 2.54
C SER A 433 2.98 -7.04 2.68
N SER A 434 2.84 -6.31 1.59
CA SER A 434 2.91 -4.84 1.62
C SER A 434 1.82 -4.24 2.50
N ASN A 435 2.18 -3.21 3.28
CA ASN A 435 1.28 -2.49 4.19
C ASN A 435 0.57 -3.34 5.28
N LEU A 436 0.94 -4.62 5.44
CA LEU A 436 0.44 -5.47 6.52
C LEU A 436 1.19 -5.20 7.82
N ASP A 437 0.46 -5.21 8.93
CA ASP A 437 1.08 -5.27 10.24
C ASP A 437 1.80 -6.62 10.47
N PRO A 438 2.71 -6.71 11.45
CA PRO A 438 3.48 -7.94 11.69
C PRO A 438 2.65 -9.19 11.98
N ALA A 439 1.45 -9.06 12.57
CA ALA A 439 0.59 -10.21 12.86
C ALA A 439 -0.09 -10.71 11.58
N ALA A 440 -0.74 -9.80 10.83
CA ALA A 440 -1.37 -10.12 9.56
C ALA A 440 -0.38 -10.69 8.53
N ARG A 441 0.86 -10.18 8.52
CA ARG A 441 1.94 -10.70 7.68
C ARG A 441 2.31 -12.14 8.02
N ARG A 442 2.42 -12.48 9.31
CA ARG A 442 2.71 -13.85 9.77
C ARG A 442 1.57 -14.80 9.42
N GLU A 443 0.33 -14.37 9.65
CA GLU A 443 -0.86 -15.14 9.26
C GLU A 443 -0.85 -15.44 7.75
N LEU A 444 -0.56 -14.43 6.92
CA LEU A 444 -0.47 -14.62 5.47
C LEU A 444 0.70 -15.53 5.08
N ALA A 445 1.87 -15.38 5.72
CA ALA A 445 3.00 -16.28 5.51
C ALA A 445 2.66 -17.74 5.86
N ASP A 446 2.00 -17.96 6.99
CA ASP A 446 1.59 -19.29 7.44
C ASP A 446 0.63 -19.96 6.46
N VAL A 447 -0.29 -19.18 5.88
CA VAL A 447 -1.19 -19.68 4.84
C VAL A 447 -0.42 -19.98 3.55
N ILE A 448 0.37 -19.02 3.04
CA ILE A 448 1.16 -19.20 1.80
C ILE A 448 2.08 -20.41 1.90
N ARG A 449 2.72 -20.63 3.05
CA ARG A 449 3.63 -21.77 3.29
C ARG A 449 2.93 -23.12 3.18
N ARG A 450 1.62 -23.18 3.44
CA ARG A 450 0.81 -24.39 3.40
C ARG A 450 0.15 -24.64 2.04
N LEU A 451 0.27 -23.69 1.09
CA LEU A 451 -0.31 -23.88 -0.23
C LEU A 451 0.47 -24.97 -0.99
N PRO A 452 -0.23 -25.93 -1.60
CA PRO A 452 0.41 -27.02 -2.36
C PRO A 452 0.86 -26.56 -3.76
N THR A 453 0.50 -25.35 -4.17
CA THR A 453 0.67 -24.83 -5.54
C THR A 453 2.05 -24.24 -5.76
N THR A 454 2.58 -24.41 -6.98
CA THR A 454 3.76 -23.68 -7.46
C THR A 454 3.55 -22.19 -7.29
N THR A 455 4.47 -21.49 -6.61
CA THR A 455 4.28 -20.08 -6.26
C THR A 455 5.48 -19.24 -6.67
N ILE A 456 5.22 -18.13 -7.35
CA ILE A 456 6.17 -17.04 -7.58
C ILE A 456 5.80 -15.89 -6.66
N LEU A 457 6.69 -15.55 -5.74
CA LEU A 457 6.54 -14.43 -4.82
C LEU A 457 7.38 -13.25 -5.31
N VAL A 458 6.75 -12.18 -5.77
CA VAL A 458 7.43 -10.93 -6.07
C VAL A 458 7.38 -10.06 -4.83
N THR A 459 8.55 -9.71 -4.28
CA THR A 459 8.58 -8.80 -3.14
C THR A 459 9.88 -8.02 -3.00
N HIS A 460 9.78 -6.79 -2.49
CA HIS A 460 10.91 -6.01 -1.98
C HIS A 460 11.22 -6.33 -0.50
N ASP A 461 10.39 -7.14 0.17
CA ASP A 461 10.62 -7.57 1.53
C ASP A 461 11.49 -8.83 1.59
N LEU A 462 12.80 -8.63 1.67
CA LEU A 462 13.78 -9.71 1.62
C LEU A 462 13.69 -10.69 2.80
N PRO A 463 13.47 -10.27 4.06
CA PRO A 463 13.15 -11.21 5.14
C PRO A 463 11.91 -12.06 4.84
N TYR A 464 10.87 -11.49 4.23
CA TYR A 464 9.68 -12.25 3.83
C TYR A 464 10.01 -13.29 2.75
N ALA A 465 10.78 -12.89 1.74
CA ALA A 465 11.25 -13.79 0.69
C ALA A 465 12.07 -14.94 1.28
N LEU A 466 12.97 -14.67 2.22
CA LEU A 466 13.78 -15.69 2.90
C LEU A 466 12.93 -16.67 3.71
N GLU A 467 11.88 -16.18 4.37
CA GLU A 467 10.96 -16.98 5.18
C GLU A 467 10.11 -17.94 4.33
N LEU A 468 9.71 -17.52 3.12
CA LEU A 468 8.72 -18.24 2.31
C LEU A 468 9.30 -19.04 1.14
N CYS A 469 10.39 -18.57 0.56
CA CYS A 469 10.92 -19.08 -0.69
C CYS A 469 12.33 -19.63 -0.48
N PRO A 470 12.53 -20.96 -0.59
CA PRO A 470 13.86 -21.57 -0.51
C PRO A 470 14.81 -21.12 -1.64
N ARG A 471 14.25 -20.79 -2.81
CA ARG A 471 14.96 -20.34 -4.01
C ARG A 471 14.55 -18.92 -4.38
N ALA A 472 15.50 -18.11 -4.82
CA ALA A 472 15.27 -16.78 -5.34
C ALA A 472 15.91 -16.62 -6.72
N VAL A 473 15.22 -15.86 -7.56
CA VAL A 473 15.66 -15.41 -8.88
C VAL A 473 15.72 -13.89 -8.84
N VAL A 474 16.88 -13.33 -9.16
CA VAL A 474 17.10 -11.89 -9.17
C VAL A 474 17.12 -11.42 -10.60
N ILE A 475 16.26 -10.45 -10.91
CA ILE A 475 16.23 -9.76 -12.19
C ILE A 475 16.79 -8.35 -12.02
N ASP A 476 17.70 -7.95 -12.90
CA ASP A 476 18.15 -6.57 -13.04
C ASP A 476 18.38 -6.27 -14.52
N GLN A 477 18.04 -5.05 -14.95
CA GLN A 477 18.14 -4.62 -16.35
C GLN A 477 17.54 -5.62 -17.37
N GLY A 478 16.41 -6.24 -17.02
CA GLY A 478 15.72 -7.18 -17.91
C GLY A 478 16.37 -8.56 -18.03
N GLN A 479 17.36 -8.89 -17.20
CA GLN A 479 18.09 -10.17 -17.24
C GLN A 479 18.09 -10.86 -15.88
N VAL A 480 18.16 -12.20 -15.89
CA VAL A 480 18.38 -12.99 -14.67
C VAL A 480 19.85 -12.89 -14.30
N VAL A 481 20.14 -12.24 -13.18
CA VAL A 481 21.51 -12.01 -12.68
C VAL A 481 21.91 -12.97 -11.56
N ALA A 482 20.93 -13.60 -10.90
CA ALA A 482 21.16 -14.73 -10.00
C ALA A 482 19.95 -15.66 -9.95
N ASP A 483 20.22 -16.94 -9.74
CA ASP A 483 19.23 -17.99 -9.54
C ASP A 483 19.84 -19.03 -8.59
N GLY A 484 19.27 -19.19 -7.40
CA GLY A 484 19.82 -20.09 -6.40
C GLY A 484 19.13 -20.01 -5.04
N PRO A 485 19.72 -20.63 -4.00
CA PRO A 485 19.16 -20.61 -2.66
C PRO A 485 19.04 -19.17 -2.13
N THR A 486 17.83 -18.78 -1.71
CA THR A 486 17.55 -17.40 -1.24
C THR A 486 18.52 -16.97 -0.16
N ARG A 487 18.81 -17.86 0.80
CA ARG A 487 19.75 -17.59 1.88
C ARG A 487 21.15 -17.22 1.38
N GLN A 488 21.65 -17.88 0.33
CA GLN A 488 22.99 -17.63 -0.21
C GLN A 488 23.04 -16.30 -0.95
N ILE A 489 22.03 -16.00 -1.77
CA ILE A 489 21.92 -14.74 -2.49
C ILE A 489 21.86 -13.56 -1.50
N LEU A 490 21.01 -13.65 -0.47
CA LEU A 490 20.87 -12.57 0.51
C LEU A 490 22.10 -12.40 1.41
N ALA A 491 22.94 -13.42 1.56
CA ALA A 491 24.16 -13.36 2.36
C ALA A 491 25.34 -12.69 1.61
N ASP A 492 25.26 -12.54 0.29
CA ASP A 492 26.29 -11.87 -0.52
C ASP A 492 26.05 -10.35 -0.54
N GLU A 493 26.59 -9.63 0.44
CA GLU A 493 26.44 -8.17 0.55
C GLU A 493 26.93 -7.42 -0.70
N GLY A 494 27.98 -7.93 -1.38
CA GLY A 494 28.54 -7.31 -2.58
C GLY A 494 27.57 -7.40 -3.75
N PHE A 495 27.02 -8.58 -3.98
CA PHE A 495 25.98 -8.82 -4.98
C PHE A 495 24.72 -8.01 -4.69
N MET A 496 24.22 -8.06 -3.45
CA MET A 496 23.03 -7.33 -3.03
C MET A 496 23.14 -5.84 -3.30
N ARG A 497 24.29 -5.23 -2.95
CA ARG A 497 24.57 -3.82 -3.20
C ARG A 497 24.67 -3.49 -4.68
N ALA A 498 25.32 -4.34 -5.48
CA ALA A 498 25.46 -4.15 -6.93
C ALA A 498 24.09 -4.12 -7.63
N HIS A 499 23.13 -4.90 -7.15
CA HIS A 499 21.78 -5.01 -7.71
C HIS A 499 20.72 -4.21 -6.93
N ARG A 500 21.14 -3.25 -6.08
CA ARG A 500 20.25 -2.33 -5.33
C ARG A 500 19.22 -3.06 -4.46
N LEU A 501 19.62 -4.17 -3.85
CA LEU A 501 18.85 -4.90 -2.85
C LEU A 501 19.42 -4.61 -1.46
N GLU A 502 18.56 -4.27 -0.50
CA GLU A 502 19.00 -3.88 0.85
C GLU A 502 18.20 -4.63 1.92
N LEU A 503 18.92 -5.28 2.85
CA LEU A 503 18.34 -5.91 4.03
C LEU A 503 18.07 -4.87 5.12
N PRO A 504 17.06 -5.08 5.98
CA PRO A 504 16.86 -4.25 7.17
C PRO A 504 18.10 -4.23 8.06
N ALA A 505 18.39 -3.08 8.67
CA ALA A 505 19.54 -2.93 9.54
C ALA A 505 19.55 -3.95 10.69
N GLY A 506 20.65 -4.67 10.85
CA GLY A 506 20.82 -5.70 11.87
C GLY A 506 20.23 -7.07 11.51
N PHE A 507 19.64 -7.23 10.32
CA PHE A 507 19.17 -8.53 9.84
C PHE A 507 20.35 -9.36 9.29
N ASN A 508 20.51 -10.58 9.79
CA ASN A 508 21.51 -11.52 9.29
C ASN A 508 20.82 -12.74 8.66
N PRO A 509 20.87 -12.92 7.33
CA PRO A 509 20.21 -14.02 6.65
C PRO A 509 20.81 -15.39 6.96
N LEU A 510 22.05 -15.45 7.45
CA LEU A 510 22.69 -16.69 7.86
C LEU A 510 22.26 -17.16 9.26
N ALA A 511 21.78 -16.24 10.10
CA ALA A 511 21.30 -16.52 11.46
C ALA A 511 19.78 -16.78 11.54
N ALA A 512 19.04 -16.45 10.47
CA ALA A 512 17.59 -16.55 10.38
C ALA A 512 17.08 -17.96 10.03
#